data_AF-A0A5K0V6W8-F1
#
_entry.id   AF-A0A5K0V6W8-F1
#
_cell.length_a   1.000
_cell.length_b   1.000
_cell.length_c   1.000
_cell.angle_alpha   90.00
_cell.angle_beta   90.00
_cell.angle_gamma   90.00
#
_symmetry.space_group_name_H-M   'P 1'
#
loop_
_entity.id
_entity.type
_entity.pdbx_description
1 polymer ?
#
loop_
_entity_poly.entity_id
_entity_poly.type
_entity_poly.pdbx_seq_one_letter_code
_entity_poly.pdbx_strand_id
1 'polypeptide(L)' 'YVAGSETGLIPETAFRMGQTLAGNSTLDIEAEVQLMTKRLEELRADGATKEAERSAMKHLGLQ' A
#
# COMPACT_ATOMS: atom_id res chain seq x y z
N TYR A 1 31.77 27.14 -20.25
CA TYR A 1 30.62 26.37 -20.78
C TYR A 1 31.10 24.98 -21.11
N VAL A 2 30.80 24.00 -20.26
CA VAL A 2 31.05 22.59 -20.55
C VAL A 2 29.67 21.93 -20.60
N ALA A 3 29.21 21.64 -21.80
CA ALA A 3 28.07 20.76 -22.04
C ALA A 3 28.53 19.33 -21.74
N GLY A 4 28.49 18.96 -20.45
CA GLY A 4 28.61 17.58 -20.01
C GLY A 4 27.23 16.96 -20.08
N SER A 5 27.07 15.98 -20.96
CA SER A 5 25.87 15.17 -21.13
C SER A 5 25.24 14.77 -19.80
N GLU A 6 23.91 14.95 -19.67
CA GLU A 6 23.07 14.56 -18.52
C GLU A 6 22.96 13.02 -18.32
N THR A 7 23.98 12.28 -18.77
CA THR A 7 24.12 10.83 -18.59
C THR A 7 24.48 10.55 -17.14
N GLY A 8 23.48 10.54 -16.26
CA GLY A 8 23.65 10.19 -14.85
C GLY A 8 22.49 10.60 -13.93
N LEU A 9 21.55 11.43 -14.39
CA LEU A 9 20.37 11.77 -13.60
C LEU A 9 19.34 10.65 -13.72
N ILE A 10 19.10 9.91 -12.63
CA ILE A 10 17.93 9.05 -12.49
C ILE A 10 16.86 9.91 -11.82
N PRO A 11 15.88 10.46 -12.56
CA PRO A 11 14.80 11.20 -11.94
C PRO A 11 13.94 10.25 -11.11
N GLU A 12 13.71 10.59 -9.85
CA GLU A 12 12.73 9.88 -9.03
C GLU A 12 11.35 10.05 -9.68
N THR A 13 10.76 8.93 -10.09
CA THR A 13 9.40 8.96 -10.64
C THR A 13 8.43 8.96 -9.47
N ALA A 14 7.68 10.05 -9.31
CA ALA A 14 6.68 10.15 -8.24
C ALA A 14 5.54 9.16 -8.51
N PHE A 15 5.32 8.24 -7.57
CA PHE A 15 4.17 7.35 -7.59
C PHE A 15 2.93 8.09 -7.08
N ARG A 16 1.83 8.01 -7.83
CA ARG A 16 0.53 8.51 -7.37
C ARG A 16 -0.10 7.52 -6.39
N MET A 17 -0.97 8.01 -5.52
CA MET A 17 -1.79 7.15 -4.67
C MET A 17 -2.59 6.17 -5.53
N GLY A 18 -2.43 4.87 -5.25
CA GLY A 18 -3.04 3.79 -6.02
C GLY A 18 -2.23 3.33 -7.24
N GLN A 19 -1.10 3.95 -7.54
CA GLN A 19 -0.25 3.53 -8.65
C GLN A 19 0.61 2.32 -8.22
N THR A 20 0.53 1.23 -8.97
CA THR A 20 1.34 0.03 -8.71
C THR A 20 2.65 0.07 -9.49
N LEU A 21 3.65 -0.65 -9.00
CA LEU A 21 4.96 -0.77 -9.64
C LEU A 21 4.88 -1.39 -11.04
N ALA A 22 3.89 -2.24 -11.28
CA ALA A 22 3.68 -2.91 -12.56
C ALA A 22 3.06 -1.98 -13.63
N GLY A 23 2.53 -0.81 -13.24
CA GLY A 23 2.03 0.24 -14.14
C GLY A 23 0.75 -0.10 -14.92
N ASN A 24 0.31 -1.35 -14.87
CA ASN A 24 -0.85 -1.91 -15.58
C ASN A 24 -2.04 -2.22 -14.66
N SER A 25 -1.92 -1.93 -13.36
CA SER A 25 -3.02 -2.00 -12.39
C SER A 25 -3.06 -0.73 -11.54
N THR A 26 -4.28 -0.30 -11.20
CA THR A 26 -4.51 0.75 -10.20
C THR A 26 -5.08 0.08 -8.97
N LEU A 27 -4.46 0.32 -7.82
CA LEU A 27 -4.96 -0.09 -6.52
C LEU A 27 -5.98 0.95 -6.05
N ASP A 28 -7.22 0.51 -5.84
CA ASP A 28 -8.24 1.37 -5.26
C ASP A 28 -8.00 1.48 -3.75
N ILE A 29 -7.33 2.57 -3.35
CA ILE A 29 -6.97 2.79 -1.95
C ILE A 29 -8.20 2.94 -1.07
N GLU A 30 -9.29 3.52 -1.58
CA GLU A 30 -10.50 3.70 -0.79
C GLU A 30 -11.15 2.35 -0.49
N ALA A 31 -11.26 1.48 -1.50
CA ALA A 31 -11.77 0.13 -1.33
C ALA A 31 -10.91 -0.70 -0.34
N GLU A 32 -9.58 -0.63 -0.45
CA GLU A 32 -8.66 -1.34 0.46
C GLU A 32 -8.78 -0.85 1.91
N VAL A 33 -8.91 0.47 2.12
CA VAL A 33 -9.10 1.04 3.46
C VAL A 33 -10.44 0.62 4.06
N GLN A 34 -11.52 0.60 3.27
CA GLN A 34 -12.83 0.13 3.72
C GLN A 34 -12.78 -1.36 4.11
N LEU A 35 -12.13 -2.18 3.30
CA LEU A 35 -11.97 -3.61 3.55
C LEU A 35 -11.19 -3.88 4.84
N MET A 36 -10.08 -3.17 5.05
CA MET A 36 -9.30 -3.27 6.29
C MET A 36 -10.11 -2.83 7.51
N THR A 37 -10.86 -1.73 7.39
CA THR A 37 -11.68 -1.18 8.49
C THR A 37 -12.77 -2.15 8.89
N LYS A 38 -13.51 -2.70 7.93
CA LYS A 38 -14.53 -3.71 8.18
C LYS A 38 -13.95 -4.93 8.89
N ARG A 39 -12.79 -5.42 8.45
CA ARG A 39 -12.14 -6.57 9.09
C ARG A 39 -11.72 -6.28 10.52
N LEU A 40 -11.29 -5.05 10.79
CA LEU A 40 -10.90 -4.58 12.12
C LEU A 40 -12.11 -4.45 13.05
N GLU A 41 -13.25 -3.98 12.54
CA GLU A 41 -14.52 -3.96 13.26
C GLU A 41 -15.01 -5.37 13.62
N GLU A 42 -14.93 -6.32 12.69
CA GLU A 42 -15.24 -7.74 12.94
C GLU A 42 -14.38 -8.31 14.07
N LEU A 43 -13.06 -8.08 14.03
CA LEU A 43 -12.13 -8.56 15.06
C LEU A 43 -12.40 -7.93 16.44
N ARG A 44 -12.78 -6.64 16.46
CA ARG A 44 -13.16 -5.97 17.70
C ARG A 44 -14.49 -6.49 18.25
N ALA A 45 -15.46 -6.79 17.40
CA ALA A 45 -16.72 -7.40 17.78
C ALA A 45 -16.51 -8.79 18.39
N ASP A 46 -15.56 -9.55 17.86
CA ASP A 46 -15.15 -10.87 18.38
C ASP A 46 -14.27 -10.76 19.65
N GLY A 47 -13.95 -9.55 20.12
CA GLY A 47 -13.11 -9.34 21.30
C GLY A 47 -11.66 -9.80 21.11
N ALA A 48 -11.17 -9.76 19.88
CA ALA A 48 -9.83 -10.22 19.53
C ALA A 48 -8.74 -9.50 20.33
N THR A 49 -7.72 -10.24 20.75
CA THR A 49 -6.52 -9.65 21.36
C THR A 49 -5.72 -8.87 20.32
N LYS A 50 -4.88 -7.94 20.78
CA LYS A 50 -4.02 -7.13 19.90
C LYS A 50 -3.11 -7.99 19.00
N GLU A 51 -2.70 -9.15 19.49
CA GLU A 51 -1.90 -10.12 18.75
C GLU A 51 -2.69 -10.73 17.58
N ALA A 52 -3.97 -11.04 17.80
CA ALA A 52 -4.87 -11.56 16.78
C ALA A 52 -5.20 -10.48 15.73
N GLU A 53 -5.46 -9.24 16.16
CA GLU A 53 -5.62 -8.10 15.24
C GLU A 53 -4.38 -7.92 14.36
N ARG A 54 -3.18 -7.92 14.96
CA ARG A 54 -1.92 -7.79 14.22
C ARG A 54 -1.70 -8.94 13.23
N SER A 55 -2.02 -10.16 13.62
CA SER A 55 -1.90 -11.33 12.74
C SER A 55 -2.86 -11.23 11.55
N ALA A 56 -4.11 -10.82 11.79
CA ALA A 56 -5.10 -10.63 10.74
C ALA A 56 -4.72 -9.51 9.75
N MET A 57 -4.22 -8.37 10.25
CA MET A 57 -3.74 -7.28 9.39
C MET A 57 -2.52 -7.69 8.57
N LYS A 58 -1.63 -8.51 9.15
CA LYS A 58 -0.50 -9.07 8.40
C LYS A 58 -0.96 -10.01 7.29
N HIS A 59 -1.99 -10.82 7.53
CA HIS A 59 -2.55 -11.71 6.52
C HIS A 59 -3.20 -10.93 5.37
N LEU A 60 -3.87 -9.81 5.67
CA LEU A 60 -4.46 -8.92 4.67
C LEU A 60 -3.43 -8.37 3.67
N GLY A 61 -2.24 -7.96 4.14
CA GLY A 61 -1.18 -7.45 3.28
C GLY A 61 -0.28 -8.51 2.63
N LEU A 62 -0.51 -9.80 2.92
CA LEU A 62 0.23 -10.93 2.34
C LEU A 62 -0.57 -11.68 1.27
N GLN A 63 -1.84 -11.32 1.09
CA GLN A 63 -2.75 -11.94 0.14
C GLN A 63 -2.62 -11.35 -1.26
#